data_AF-A0AAD9TMM6-F1
#
_entry.id   AF-A0AAD9TMM6-F1
#
_cell.length_a   1.000
_cell.length_b   1.000
_cell.length_c   1.000
_cell.angle_alpha   90.00
_cell.angle_beta   90.00
_cell.angle_gamma   90.00
#
_symmetry.space_group_name_H-M   'P 1'
#
loop_
_entity.id
_entity.type
_entity.pdbx_description
1 polymer ?
#
loop_
_entity_poly.entity_id
_entity_poly.type
_entity_poly.pdbx_seq_one_letter_code
_entity_poly.pdbx_strand_id
1 'polypeptide(L)'
;MRMALFWLMQGCQPGDLLVFHFSGHGSQQRNYTGDEVDGFDETLCPLDFETQGMIVDNEINATIVKPLPRVAKLHAIIDACHSGTVLDLPFLCRMDRLVAFCCFSVAQL
;
A
#
# COMPACT_ATOMS: atom_id res chain seq x y z
N MET A 1 -9.66 -9.53 -0.94
CA MET A 1 -8.57 -8.60 -1.37
C MET A 1 -7.17 -9.17 -1.09
N ARG A 2 -6.86 -9.65 0.12
CA ARG A 2 -5.55 -10.24 0.49
C ARG A 2 -4.99 -11.24 -0.53
N MET A 3 -5.80 -12.21 -0.95
CA MET A 3 -5.37 -13.22 -1.95
C MET A 3 -4.98 -12.61 -3.29
N ALA A 4 -5.60 -11.48 -3.69
CA ALA A 4 -5.26 -10.80 -4.93
C ALA A 4 -3.91 -10.06 -4.84
N LEU A 5 -3.53 -9.56 -3.67
CA LEU A 5 -2.19 -9.00 -3.43
C LEU A 5 -1.11 -10.08 -3.55
N PHE A 6 -1.36 -11.27 -2.98
CA PHE A 6 -0.47 -12.42 -3.17
C PHE A 6 -0.37 -12.84 -4.64
N TRP A 7 -1.52 -12.90 -5.34
CA TRP A 7 -1.56 -13.24 -6.76
C TRP A 7 -0.77 -12.24 -7.61
N LEU A 8 -0.84 -10.93 -7.31
CA LEU A 8 -0.09 -9.90 -8.02
C LEU A 8 1.43 -10.14 -7.98
N MET A 9 1.94 -10.66 -6.86
CA MET A 9 3.35 -10.97 -6.69
C MET A 9 3.75 -12.36 -7.20
N GLN A 10 2.78 -13.24 -7.45
CA GLN A 10 3.04 -14.62 -7.78
C GLN A 10 3.73 -14.74 -9.14
N GLY A 11 4.98 -15.22 -9.11
CA GLY A 11 5.78 -15.41 -10.32
C GLY A 11 6.48 -14.16 -10.85
N CYS A 12 6.41 -13.03 -10.12
CA CYS A 12 7.09 -11.80 -10.50
C CYS A 12 8.60 -12.03 -10.67
N GLN A 13 9.14 -11.57 -11.80
CA GLN A 13 10.55 -11.66 -12.17
C GLN A 13 11.21 -10.27 -12.20
N PRO A 14 12.55 -10.20 -12.08
CA PRO A 14 13.30 -8.97 -12.31
C PRO A 14 12.96 -8.33 -13.67
N GLY A 15 12.63 -7.04 -13.65
CA GLY A 15 12.27 -6.27 -14.85
C GLY A 15 10.76 -6.17 -15.15
N ASP A 16 9.92 -6.90 -14.40
CA ASP A 16 8.47 -6.79 -14.54
C ASP A 16 7.93 -5.43 -14.10
N LEU A 17 6.80 -5.03 -14.69
CA LEU A 17 6.05 -3.82 -14.36
C LEU A 17 4.68 -4.21 -13.81
N LEU A 18 4.48 -4.03 -12.52
CA LEU A 18 3.24 -4.32 -11.81
C LEU A 18 2.45 -3.03 -11.61
N VAL A 19 1.12 -3.14 -11.67
CA VAL A 19 0.21 -2.04 -11.34
C VAL A 19 -0.77 -2.52 -10.26
N PHE A 20 -0.84 -1.77 -9.16
CA PHE A 20 -1.86 -1.93 -8.14
C PHE A 20 -2.71 -0.66 -8.11
N HIS A 21 -4.02 -0.79 -8.26
CA HIS A 21 -4.94 0.34 -8.17
C HIS A 21 -6.03 0.03 -7.17
N PHE A 22 -6.23 0.94 -6.23
CA PHE A 22 -7.31 0.88 -5.25
C PHE A 22 -8.02 2.23 -5.18
N SER A 23 -9.35 2.21 -5.26
CA SER A 23 -10.19 3.37 -5.00
C SER A 23 -11.30 2.93 -4.06
N GLY A 24 -11.46 3.63 -2.93
CA GLY A 24 -12.41 3.25 -1.89
C GLY A 24 -12.12 3.91 -0.55
N HIS A 25 -12.64 3.31 0.52
CA HIS A 25 -12.42 3.79 1.87
C HIS A 25 -11.03 3.41 2.39
N GLY A 26 -10.32 4.40 2.90
CA GLY A 26 -9.18 4.22 3.78
C GLY A 26 -9.52 4.75 5.17
N SER A 27 -8.95 4.13 6.19
CA SER A 27 -9.15 4.48 7.60
C SER A 27 -7.81 4.47 8.33
N GLN A 28 -7.85 4.76 9.62
CA GLN A 28 -6.73 4.55 10.53
C GLN A 28 -7.17 3.63 11.66
N GLN A 29 -6.24 2.81 12.15
CA GLN A 29 -6.40 2.03 13.37
C GLN A 29 -5.27 2.36 14.34
N ARG A 30 -5.50 2.16 15.64
CA ARG A 30 -4.43 2.39 16.61
C ARG A 30 -3.29 1.40 16.38
N ASN A 31 -2.08 1.90 16.21
CA ASN A 31 -0.90 1.07 16.08
C ASN A 31 -0.54 0.50 17.47
N TYR A 32 -0.32 -0.82 17.54
CA TYR A 32 0.05 -1.53 18.76
C TYR A 32 1.53 -1.98 18.79
N THR A 33 2.23 -1.89 17.66
CA THR A 33 3.65 -2.20 17.48
C THR A 33 4.56 -0.99 17.74
N GLY A 34 4.04 0.23 17.56
CA GLY A 34 4.73 1.49 17.88
C GLY A 34 5.79 1.89 16.85
N ASP A 35 5.69 1.38 15.63
CA ASP A 35 6.54 1.70 14.48
C ASP A 35 6.14 3.01 13.78
N GLU A 36 4.89 3.44 13.90
CA GLU A 36 4.40 4.70 13.34
C GLU A 36 4.57 5.90 14.27
N VAL A 37 4.98 7.03 13.70
CA VAL A 37 5.33 8.26 14.46
C VAL A 37 4.11 8.92 15.09
N ASP A 38 2.95 8.83 14.45
CA ASP A 38 1.69 9.37 14.95
C ASP A 38 0.89 8.36 15.80
N GLY A 39 1.35 7.10 15.84
CA GLY A 39 0.75 6.01 16.61
C GLY A 39 -0.49 5.39 15.97
N PHE A 40 -0.72 5.60 14.68
CA PHE A 40 -1.81 4.98 13.92
C PHE A 40 -1.28 4.25 12.69
N ASP A 41 -1.86 3.09 12.39
CA ASP A 41 -1.62 2.44 11.09
C ASP A 41 -2.69 2.90 10.10
N GLU A 42 -2.29 3.16 8.87
CA GLU A 42 -3.20 3.36 7.75
C GLU A 42 -3.80 2.02 7.32
N THR A 43 -5.07 2.07 6.91
CA THR A 43 -5.77 0.87 6.46
C THR A 43 -6.58 1.09 5.20
N LEU A 44 -6.70 0.04 4.40
CA LEU A 44 -7.70 -0.09 3.35
C LEU A 44 -8.90 -0.84 3.90
N CYS A 45 -10.11 -0.42 3.51
CA CYS A 45 -11.36 -1.05 3.94
C CYS A 45 -11.99 -1.85 2.79
N PRO A 46 -11.76 -3.17 2.72
CA PRO A 46 -12.51 -4.05 1.83
C PRO A 46 -14.02 -4.02 2.13
N LEU A 47 -14.84 -4.52 1.22
CA LEU A 47 -16.29 -4.60 1.41
C LEU A 47 -16.69 -5.39 2.67
N ASP A 48 -15.94 -6.42 3.01
CA ASP A 48 -16.18 -7.34 4.12
C ASP A 48 -15.44 -6.96 5.42
N PHE A 49 -14.94 -5.72 5.53
CA PHE A 49 -14.10 -5.26 6.65
C PHE A 49 -14.76 -5.43 8.03
N GLU A 50 -16.09 -5.37 8.13
CA GLU A 50 -16.81 -5.58 9.40
C GLU A 50 -16.65 -7.01 9.94
N THR A 51 -16.45 -7.98 9.04
CA THR A 51 -16.33 -9.42 9.41
C THR A 51 -14.91 -9.96 9.26
N GLN A 52 -14.12 -9.43 8.33
CA GLN A 52 -12.76 -9.88 8.00
C GLN A 52 -11.66 -8.87 8.40
N GLY A 53 -12.06 -7.74 8.99
CA GLY A 53 -11.17 -6.66 9.38
C GLY A 53 -10.68 -5.82 8.20
N MET A 54 -10.08 -4.68 8.53
CA MET A 54 -9.39 -3.83 7.58
C MET A 54 -8.04 -4.47 7.17
N ILE A 55 -7.43 -3.96 6.10
CA ILE A 55 -6.08 -4.37 5.67
C ILE A 55 -5.12 -3.25 6.03
N VAL A 56 -4.16 -3.57 6.89
CA VAL A 56 -3.21 -2.64 7.48
C VAL A 56 -2.04 -2.41 6.52
N ASP A 57 -1.51 -1.19 6.44
CA ASP A 57 -0.34 -0.79 5.63
C ASP A 57 0.85 -1.77 5.75
N ASN A 58 1.18 -2.19 6.96
CA ASN A 58 2.20 -3.17 7.28
C ASN A 58 1.99 -4.50 6.55
N GLU A 59 0.73 -4.95 6.44
CA GLU A 59 0.34 -6.16 5.69
C GLU A 59 0.51 -5.95 4.18
N ILE A 60 0.13 -4.77 3.67
CA ILE A 60 0.27 -4.41 2.26
C ILE A 60 1.76 -4.36 1.89
N ASN A 61 2.56 -3.64 2.68
CA ASN A 61 4.00 -3.51 2.52
C ASN A 61 4.69 -4.88 2.54
N ALA A 62 4.37 -5.74 3.50
CA ALA A 62 4.89 -7.11 3.58
C ALA A 62 4.52 -7.97 2.37
N THR A 63 3.36 -7.73 1.77
CA THR A 63 2.85 -8.56 0.67
C THR A 63 3.36 -8.11 -0.70
N ILE A 64 3.41 -6.81 -1.01
CA ILE A 64 3.70 -6.32 -2.38
C ILE A 64 4.92 -5.40 -2.49
N VAL A 65 5.44 -4.85 -1.38
CA VAL A 65 6.59 -3.92 -1.40
C VAL A 65 7.89 -4.62 -1.03
N LYS A 66 7.94 -5.26 0.14
CA LYS A 66 9.12 -6.00 0.64
C LYS A 66 9.58 -7.13 -0.29
N PRO A 67 8.70 -7.97 -0.88
CA PRO A 67 9.11 -9.09 -1.70
C PRO A 67 9.34 -8.74 -3.19
N LEU A 68 9.21 -7.46 -3.58
CA LEU A 68 9.40 -7.03 -4.96
C LEU A 68 10.83 -7.36 -5.43
N PRO A 69 11.05 -8.11 -6.52
CA PRO A 69 12.39 -8.40 -7.02
C PRO A 69 13.14 -7.13 -7.39
N ARG A 70 14.47 -7.14 -7.26
CA ARG A 70 15.32 -6.05 -7.78
C ARG A 70 15.04 -5.85 -9.27
N VAL A 71 15.09 -4.61 -9.74
CA VAL A 71 14.82 -4.20 -11.13
C VAL A 71 13.33 -4.26 -11.52
N ALA A 72 12.47 -5.01 -10.83
CA ALA A 72 11.02 -4.90 -11.03
C ALA A 72 10.48 -3.58 -10.48
N LYS A 73 9.36 -3.11 -11.03
CA LYS A 73 8.69 -1.87 -10.60
C LYS A 73 7.23 -2.13 -10.30
N LEU A 74 6.76 -1.58 -9.19
CA LEU A 74 5.35 -1.56 -8.83
C LEU A 74 4.85 -0.12 -8.86
N HIS A 75 3.84 0.15 -9.68
CA HIS A 75 3.10 1.39 -9.69
C HIS A 75 1.81 1.20 -8.89
N ALA A 76 1.73 1.84 -7.72
CA ALA A 76 0.54 1.77 -6.87
C ALA A 76 -0.20 3.11 -6.90
N ILE A 77 -1.48 3.07 -7.25
CA ILE A 77 -2.36 4.24 -7.31
C ILE A 77 -3.46 4.02 -6.28
N ILE A 78 -3.49 4.87 -5.25
CA ILE A 78 -4.41 4.72 -4.13
C ILE A 78 -5.22 6.00 -3.99
N ASP A 79 -6.50 5.86 -4.30
CA ASP A 79 -7.54 6.89 -4.18
C ASP A 79 -8.41 6.57 -2.95
N ALA A 80 -7.89 6.98 -1.79
CA ALA A 80 -8.51 6.78 -0.49
C ALA A 80 -8.09 7.86 0.49
N CYS A 81 -8.93 8.13 1.50
CA CYS A 81 -8.52 8.93 2.66
C CYS A 81 -7.37 8.24 3.40
N HIS A 82 -6.48 9.02 4.03
CA HIS A 82 -5.32 8.50 4.76
C HIS A 82 -4.39 7.61 3.89
N SER A 83 -4.34 7.84 2.57
CA SER A 83 -3.53 7.02 1.65
C SER A 83 -2.04 7.38 1.61
N GLY A 84 -1.60 8.42 2.31
CA GLY A 84 -0.26 9.00 2.16
C GLY A 84 0.90 8.07 2.56
N THR A 85 0.66 7.21 3.54
CA THR A 85 1.64 6.30 4.14
C THR A 85 1.25 4.82 4.03
N VAL A 86 0.14 4.50 3.36
CA VAL A 86 -0.46 3.16 3.25
C VAL A 86 0.42 2.03 2.64
N LEU A 87 1.63 2.37 2.19
CA LEU A 87 2.63 1.43 1.65
C LEU A 87 3.95 1.43 2.45
N ASP A 88 4.07 2.19 3.54
CA ASP A 88 5.27 2.37 4.38
C ASP A 88 6.56 2.58 3.57
N LEU A 89 6.51 3.52 2.61
CA LEU A 89 7.66 3.81 1.77
C LEU A 89 8.61 4.78 2.47
N PRO A 90 9.93 4.54 2.38
CA PRO A 90 10.94 5.39 3.04
C PRO A 90 11.05 6.79 2.43
N PHE A 91 10.53 6.98 1.22
CA PHE A 91 10.58 8.25 0.50
C PHE A 91 9.17 8.65 0.06
N LEU A 92 8.78 9.87 0.44
CA LEU A 92 7.51 10.47 0.05
C LEU A 92 7.79 11.71 -0.81
N CYS A 93 7.27 11.72 -2.04
CA CYS A 93 7.25 12.90 -2.88
C CYS A 93 5.86 13.53 -2.82
N ARG A 94 5.75 14.75 -2.29
CA ARG A 94 4.50 15.52 -2.32
C ARG A 94 4.53 16.43 -3.55
N MET A 95 3.52 16.29 -4.40
CA MET A 95 3.30 17.21 -5.52
C MET A 95 2.19 18.19 -5.16
N ASP A 96 2.50 19.48 -5.12
CA ASP A 96 1.57 20.56 -4.75
C ASP A 96 0.49 20.78 -5.83
N ARG A 97 -0.56 19.94 -5.91
CA ARG A 97 -1.85 20.26 -6.55
C ARG A 97 -3.01 19.44 -5.98
N LEU A 98 -3.92 20.12 -5.26
CA LEU A 98 -5.40 19.99 -5.12
C LEU A 98 -6.15 18.63 -5.24
N VAL A 99 -5.51 17.47 -5.37
CA VAL A 99 -6.21 16.19 -5.60
C VAL A 99 -5.75 15.15 -4.58
N ALA A 100 -6.72 14.51 -3.90
CA ALA A 100 -6.49 13.53 -2.83
C ALA A 100 -6.06 12.14 -3.34
N PHE A 101 -5.20 12.10 -4.36
CA PHE A 101 -4.71 10.87 -4.99
C PHE A 101 -3.23 10.68 -4.65
N CYS A 102 -2.88 9.53 -4.08
CA CYS A 102 -1.48 9.16 -3.90
C CYS A 102 -1.05 8.20 -5.01
N CYS A 103 -0.06 8.63 -5.79
CA CYS A 103 0.61 7.78 -6.77
C CYS A 103 2.00 7.43 -6.24
N PHE A 104 2.26 6.13 -6.13
CA PHE A 104 3.50 5.58 -5.64
C PHE A 104 4.20 4.83 -6.77
N SER A 105 5.49 5.13 -6.95
CA SER A 105 6.36 4.30 -7.78
C SER A 105 7.37 3.63 -6.86
N VAL A 106 7.25 2.31 -6.75
CA VAL A 106 8.14 1.47 -5.96
C VAL A 106 9.13 0.81 -6.93
N ALA A 107 10.41 1.10 -6.73
CA ALA A 107 11.50 0.42 -7.39
C ALA A 107 12.54 0.04 -6.33
N GLN A 108 12.83 -1.26 -6.20
CA GLN A 108 13.97 -1.69 -5.41
C GLN A 108 15.25 -1.54 -6.25
N LEU A 109 16.14 -0.65 -5.81
CA LEU A 109 17.48 -0.43 -6.39
C LEU A 109 18.41 -1.62 -6.13
#